data_AF-A0A0Q7SL99-F1
#
_entry.id   AF-A0A0Q7SL99-F1
#
_cell.length_a   1.000
_cell.length_b   1.000
_cell.length_c   1.000
_cell.angle_alpha   90.00
_cell.angle_beta   90.00
_cell.angle_gamma   90.00
#
_symmetry.space_group_name_H-M   'P 1'
#
loop_
_entity.id
_entity.type
_entity.pdbx_description
1 polymer ?
#
loop_
_entity_poly.entity_id
_entity_poly.type
_entity_poly.pdbx_seq_one_letter_code
_entity_poly.pdbx_strand_id
1 'polypeptide(L)'
;MSNDDIIDTLNDLIETSKDGEYGFRTSAEYLKDAALKQTFVTRAEECRQAAAELQSLVVRFGGKAEDSGSAAGALHRGWVAVKGTLAGYTDKAILEETERGEDTALVSYRKALDEALPPDVRAIVERQYEGVKRNHLQVRTLRDQARAAAT
;
A
#
# COMPACT_ATOMS: atom_id res chain seq x y z
N MET A 1 14.69 14.78 -15.40
CA MET A 1 13.62 14.82 -14.40
C MET A 1 13.74 16.12 -13.64
N SER A 2 12.69 16.94 -13.65
CA SER A 2 12.59 18.20 -12.91
C SER A 2 12.22 17.93 -11.44
N ASN A 3 12.26 18.96 -10.58
CA ASN A 3 11.75 18.82 -9.21
C ASN A 3 10.25 18.52 -9.21
N ASP A 4 9.49 19.10 -10.14
CA ASP A 4 8.04 18.88 -10.26
C ASP A 4 7.76 17.41 -10.61
N ASP A 5 8.51 16.84 -11.56
CA ASP A 5 8.40 15.42 -11.92
C ASP A 5 8.71 14.49 -10.72
N ILE A 6 9.69 14.87 -9.88
CA ILE A 6 10.03 14.14 -8.64
C ILE A 6 8.89 14.24 -7.64
N ILE A 7 8.35 15.43 -7.44
CA ILE A 7 7.24 15.68 -6.52
C ILE A 7 6.02 14.86 -6.94
N ASP A 8 5.66 14.86 -8.22
CA ASP A 8 4.53 14.10 -8.75
C ASP A 8 4.73 12.59 -8.55
N THR A 9 5.93 12.07 -8.87
CA THR A 9 6.27 10.66 -8.66
C THR A 9 6.18 10.26 -7.18
N LEU A 10 6.66 11.12 -6.28
CA LEU A 10 6.60 10.87 -4.84
C LEU A 10 5.17 10.95 -4.30
N ASN A 11 4.35 11.88 -4.79
CA ASN A 11 2.95 11.98 -4.41
C ASN A 11 2.13 10.76 -4.86
N ASP A 12 2.38 10.21 -6.07
CA ASP A 12 1.78 8.94 -6.51
C ASP A 12 2.10 7.79 -5.52
N LEU A 13 3.33 7.73 -5.00
CA LEU A 13 3.74 6.73 -4.01
C LEU A 13 3.19 7.01 -2.61
N ILE A 14 3.00 8.27 -2.23
CA ILE A 14 2.35 8.67 -0.97
C ILE A 14 0.89 8.21 -0.97
N GLU A 15 0.16 8.47 -2.06
CA GLU A 15 -1.22 8.01 -2.22
C GLU A 15 -1.30 6.48 -2.13
N THR A 16 -0.43 5.78 -2.87
CA THR A 16 -0.32 4.32 -2.82
C THR A 16 -0.09 3.81 -1.39
N SER A 17 0.81 4.45 -0.65
CA SER A 17 1.15 4.05 0.72
C SER A 17 0.00 4.33 1.70
N LYS A 18 -0.70 5.46 1.56
CA LYS A 18 -1.87 5.78 2.40
C LYS A 18 -3.07 4.88 2.09
N ASP A 19 -3.26 4.51 0.83
CA ASP A 19 -4.27 3.52 0.43
C ASP A 19 -3.96 2.15 1.04
N GLY A 20 -2.68 1.74 1.03
CA GLY A 20 -2.21 0.56 1.75
C GLY A 20 -2.49 0.62 3.25
N GLU A 21 -2.15 1.74 3.92
CA GLU A 21 -2.44 1.92 5.35
C GLU A 21 -3.93 1.74 5.64
N TYR A 22 -4.77 2.46 4.89
CA TYR A 22 -6.22 2.39 5.04
C TYR A 22 -6.74 0.97 4.78
N GLY A 23 -6.21 0.31 3.76
CA GLY A 23 -6.65 -1.02 3.36
C GLY A 23 -6.32 -2.09 4.39
N PHE A 24 -5.10 -2.08 4.91
CA PHE A 24 -4.68 -2.98 5.98
C PHE A 24 -5.44 -2.73 7.29
N ARG A 25 -5.61 -1.47 7.72
CA ARG A 25 -6.39 -1.15 8.93
C ARG A 25 -7.81 -1.68 8.83
N THR A 26 -8.46 -1.41 7.70
CA THR A 26 -9.84 -1.85 7.47
C THR A 26 -9.92 -3.37 7.48
N SER A 27 -9.04 -4.04 6.74
CA SER A 27 -9.06 -5.49 6.65
C SER A 27 -8.83 -6.13 8.03
N ALA A 28 -7.98 -5.55 8.88
CA ALA A 28 -7.79 -5.98 10.26
C ALA A 28 -9.06 -5.85 11.13
N GLU A 29 -9.97 -4.92 10.84
CA GLU A 29 -11.24 -4.81 11.58
C GLU A 29 -12.16 -6.02 11.32
N TYR A 30 -12.12 -6.58 10.10
CA TYR A 30 -13.03 -7.64 9.65
C TYR A 30 -12.44 -9.06 9.73
N LEU A 31 -11.11 -9.20 9.81
CA LEU A 31 -10.45 -10.50 9.98
C LEU A 31 -10.89 -11.18 11.29
N LYS A 32 -11.11 -12.49 11.27
CA LYS A 32 -11.46 -13.27 12.47
C LYS A 32 -10.22 -13.79 13.18
N ASP A 33 -9.23 -14.25 12.43
CA ASP A 33 -7.96 -14.73 12.96
C ASP A 33 -7.12 -13.60 13.59
N ALA A 34 -6.72 -13.79 14.85
CA ALA A 34 -5.99 -12.77 15.62
C ALA A 34 -4.55 -12.55 15.10
N ALA A 35 -3.90 -13.57 14.55
CA ALA A 35 -2.55 -13.45 14.00
C ALA A 35 -2.58 -12.69 12.66
N LEU A 36 -3.60 -12.91 11.83
CA LEU A 36 -3.84 -12.13 10.61
C LEU A 36 -4.10 -10.66 10.96
N LYS A 37 -4.96 -10.39 11.95
CA LYS A 37 -5.22 -9.04 12.45
C LYS A 37 -3.94 -8.31 12.85
N GLN A 38 -3.11 -8.95 13.68
CA GLN A 38 -1.86 -8.35 14.14
C GLN A 38 -0.89 -8.09 12.98
N THR A 39 -0.81 -9.03 12.04
CA THR A 39 0.00 -8.86 10.82
C THR A 39 -0.44 -7.63 10.04
N PHE A 40 -1.75 -7.48 9.81
CA PHE A 40 -2.28 -6.37 9.03
C PHE A 40 -2.13 -5.03 9.74
N VAL A 41 -2.28 -4.97 11.07
CA VAL A 41 -1.99 -3.76 11.85
C VAL A 41 -0.51 -3.36 11.70
N THR A 42 0.42 -4.31 11.74
CA THR A 42 1.84 -4.02 11.51
C THR A 42 2.08 -3.48 10.09
N ARG A 43 1.43 -4.05 9.07
CA ARG A 43 1.56 -3.55 7.68
C ARG A 43 0.98 -2.16 7.48
N ALA A 44 -0.15 -1.86 8.10
CA ALA A 44 -0.70 -0.51 8.09
C ALA A 44 0.29 0.52 8.64
N GLU A 45 0.99 0.18 9.72
CA GLU A 45 2.00 1.05 10.33
C GLU A 45 3.25 1.23 9.44
N GLU A 46 3.71 0.18 8.77
CA GLU A 46 4.79 0.28 7.78
C GLU A 46 4.42 1.18 6.59
N CYS A 47 3.18 1.05 6.08
CA CYS A 47 2.64 1.92 5.04
C CYS A 47 2.60 3.40 5.49
N ARG A 48 2.17 3.66 6.73
CA ARG A 48 2.17 5.00 7.33
C ARG A 48 3.57 5.60 7.40
N GLN A 49 4.56 4.81 7.79
CA GLN A 49 5.97 5.22 7.86
C GLN A 49 6.55 5.51 6.47
N ALA A 50 6.25 4.66 5.48
CA ALA A 50 6.66 4.87 4.09
C ALA A 50 6.10 6.20 3.53
N ALA A 51 4.81 6.47 3.76
CA ALA A 51 4.18 7.72 3.35
C ALA A 51 4.88 8.93 4.00
N ALA A 52 5.13 8.90 5.32
CA ALA A 52 5.79 10.00 6.02
C ALA A 52 7.22 10.30 5.52
N GLU A 53 7.98 9.26 5.15
CA GLU A 53 9.31 9.42 4.57
C GLU A 53 9.25 10.07 3.18
N LEU A 54 8.32 9.62 2.33
CA LEU A 54 8.11 10.19 1.00
C LEU A 54 7.63 11.64 1.08
N GLN A 55 6.71 11.96 2.01
CA GLN A 55 6.23 13.32 2.26
C GLN A 55 7.38 14.26 2.63
N SER A 56 8.33 13.77 3.43
CA SER A 56 9.53 14.53 3.81
C SER A 56 10.41 14.85 2.60
N LEU A 57 10.50 13.94 1.63
CA LEU A 57 11.21 14.18 0.37
C LEU A 57 10.48 15.23 -0.49
N VAL A 58 9.15 15.16 -0.61
CA VAL A 58 8.38 16.16 -1.37
C VAL A 58 8.63 17.57 -0.84
N VAL A 59 8.61 17.77 0.48
CA VAL A 59 8.91 19.06 1.10
C VAL A 59 10.34 19.51 0.80
N ARG A 60 11.32 18.58 0.83
CA ARG A 60 12.73 18.88 0.49
C ARG A 60 12.89 19.36 -0.95
N PHE A 61 12.09 18.86 -1.89
CA PHE A 61 12.10 19.31 -3.29
C PHE A 61 11.29 20.60 -3.53
N GLY A 62 10.68 21.17 -2.49
CA GLY A 62 9.91 22.42 -2.55
C GLY A 62 8.42 22.22 -2.87
N GLY A 63 7.94 20.98 -2.85
CA GLY A 63 6.55 20.63 -3.15
C GLY A 63 5.63 20.62 -1.93
N LYS A 64 4.33 20.51 -2.21
CA LYS A 64 3.32 20.18 -1.20
C LYS A 64 3.11 18.67 -1.20
N ALA A 65 3.39 18.05 -0.06
CA ALA A 65 3.18 16.62 0.12
C ALA A 65 1.68 16.30 0.22
N GLU A 66 1.25 15.25 -0.47
CA GLU A 66 -0.13 14.78 -0.39
C GLU A 66 -0.44 14.27 1.03
N ASP A 67 -1.58 14.65 1.59
CA ASP A 67 -1.96 14.35 2.98
C ASP A 67 -3.15 13.38 3.07
N SER A 68 -3.80 13.11 1.96
CA SER A 68 -4.90 12.17 1.84
C SER A 68 -4.46 10.90 1.08
N GLY A 69 -5.14 9.77 1.29
CA GLY A 69 -5.03 8.63 0.35
C GLY A 69 -5.55 9.05 -1.03
N SER A 70 -5.99 8.15 -1.89
CA SER A 70 -6.54 8.51 -3.21
C SER A 70 -7.88 9.30 -3.18
N ALA A 71 -8.06 10.28 -2.29
CA ALA A 71 -9.20 11.19 -2.18
C ALA A 71 -9.49 11.95 -3.49
N ALA A 72 -8.59 11.90 -4.48
CA ALA A 72 -8.80 12.43 -5.83
C ALA A 72 -9.20 11.38 -6.91
N GLY A 73 -9.11 10.07 -6.67
CA GLY A 73 -9.06 9.04 -7.72
C GLY A 73 -10.03 7.86 -7.63
N ALA A 74 -10.17 7.13 -8.75
CA ALA A 74 -11.07 5.98 -8.93
C ALA A 74 -10.78 4.79 -7.99
N LEU A 75 -9.57 4.71 -7.43
CA LEU A 75 -9.17 3.70 -6.44
C LEU A 75 -9.92 3.84 -5.11
N HIS A 76 -10.17 5.07 -4.64
CA HIS A 76 -10.97 5.31 -3.42
C HIS A 76 -12.39 4.74 -3.54
N ARG A 77 -13.02 4.86 -4.71
CA ARG A 77 -14.35 4.26 -4.95
C ARG A 77 -14.31 2.74 -4.95
N GLY A 78 -13.23 2.16 -5.49
CA GLY A 78 -13.00 0.70 -5.45
C GLY A 78 -12.88 0.20 -4.01
N TRP A 79 -12.04 0.83 -3.19
CA TRP A 79 -11.81 0.40 -1.82
C TRP A 79 -12.99 0.69 -0.88
N VAL A 80 -13.70 1.82 -1.05
CA VAL A 80 -14.95 2.09 -0.31
C VAL A 80 -16.05 1.08 -0.67
N ALA A 81 -16.16 0.69 -1.94
CA ALA A 81 -17.08 -0.38 -2.34
C ALA A 81 -16.70 -1.72 -1.70
N VAL A 82 -15.40 -2.05 -1.64
CA VAL A 82 -14.89 -3.21 -0.92
C VAL A 82 -15.31 -3.17 0.56
N LYS A 83 -15.12 -2.04 1.27
CA LYS A 83 -15.52 -1.91 2.68
C LYS A 83 -16.97 -2.31 2.94
N GLY A 84 -17.89 -1.84 2.08
CA GLY A 84 -19.32 -2.12 2.22
C GLY A 84 -19.65 -3.62 2.11
N THR A 85 -18.76 -4.39 1.48
CA THR A 85 -18.91 -5.84 1.28
C THR A 85 -18.11 -6.69 2.27
N LEU A 86 -17.06 -6.14 2.91
CA LEU A 86 -16.22 -6.90 3.86
C LEU A 86 -17.02 -7.43 5.07
N ALA A 87 -18.13 -6.76 5.42
CA ALA A 87 -19.07 -7.26 6.42
C ALA A 87 -19.73 -8.57 5.95
N GLY A 88 -19.22 -9.70 6.42
CA GLY A 88 -19.66 -11.04 6.03
C GLY A 88 -18.65 -11.83 5.19
N TYR A 89 -17.51 -11.21 4.84
CA TYR A 89 -16.43 -11.93 4.16
C TYR A 89 -15.77 -12.97 5.07
N THR A 90 -15.26 -14.01 4.44
CA THR A 90 -14.32 -14.93 5.09
C THR A 90 -12.94 -14.30 5.10
N ASP A 91 -12.09 -14.69 6.06
CA ASP A 91 -10.69 -14.22 6.10
C ASP A 91 -9.96 -14.48 4.77
N LYS A 92 -10.28 -15.57 4.08
CA LYS A 92 -9.81 -15.86 2.72
C LYS A 92 -10.19 -14.76 1.71
N ALA A 93 -11.46 -14.34 1.68
CA ALA A 93 -11.92 -13.30 0.76
C ALA A 93 -11.27 -11.93 1.07
N ILE A 94 -11.01 -11.65 2.36
CA ILE A 94 -10.28 -10.45 2.78
C ILE A 94 -8.83 -10.49 2.28
N LEU A 95 -8.16 -11.64 2.40
CA LEU A 95 -6.80 -11.87 1.89
C LEU A 95 -6.73 -11.76 0.36
N GLU A 96 -7.72 -12.29 -0.38
CA GLU A 96 -7.80 -12.19 -1.85
C GLU A 96 -7.96 -10.74 -2.33
N GLU A 97 -8.67 -9.90 -1.59
CA GLU A 97 -8.80 -8.47 -1.91
C GLU A 97 -7.53 -7.69 -1.55
N THR A 98 -6.92 -8.03 -0.41
CA THR A 98 -5.68 -7.39 0.04
C THR A 98 -4.54 -7.65 -0.92
N GLU A 99 -4.41 -8.87 -1.44
CA GLU A 99 -3.38 -9.19 -2.45
C GLU A 99 -3.57 -8.38 -3.74
N ARG A 100 -4.81 -8.17 -4.20
CA ARG A 100 -5.09 -7.32 -5.37
C ARG A 100 -4.68 -5.86 -5.14
N GLY A 101 -4.85 -5.36 -3.90
CA GLY A 101 -4.32 -4.06 -3.50
C GLY A 101 -2.79 -4.01 -3.55
N GLU A 102 -2.12 -5.05 -3.03
CA GLU A 102 -0.66 -5.16 -3.04
C GLU A 102 -0.07 -5.27 -4.46
N ASP A 103 -0.74 -5.95 -5.38
CA ASP A 103 -0.36 -5.96 -6.81
C ASP A 103 -0.33 -4.54 -7.39
N THR A 104 -1.30 -3.71 -7.03
CA THR A 104 -1.36 -2.30 -7.45
C THR A 104 -0.18 -1.52 -6.88
N ALA A 105 0.15 -1.74 -5.60
CA ALA A 105 1.33 -1.11 -4.99
C ALA A 105 2.63 -1.51 -5.69
N LEU A 106 2.81 -2.79 -6.03
CA LEU A 106 3.98 -3.25 -6.79
C LEU A 106 4.12 -2.53 -8.14
N VAL A 107 3.02 -2.32 -8.85
CA VAL A 107 3.02 -1.59 -10.12
C VAL A 107 3.41 -0.12 -9.91
N SER A 108 2.84 0.57 -8.91
CA SER A 108 3.18 1.97 -8.62
C SER A 108 4.66 2.14 -8.30
N TYR A 109 5.22 1.31 -7.42
CA TYR A 109 6.64 1.38 -7.06
C TYR A 109 7.55 1.03 -8.25
N ARG A 110 7.18 0.04 -9.05
CA ARG A 110 7.94 -0.28 -10.27
C ARG A 110 7.95 0.89 -11.26
N LYS A 111 6.79 1.50 -11.51
CA LYS A 111 6.67 2.67 -12.39
C LYS A 111 7.56 3.81 -11.90
N ALA A 112 7.53 4.12 -10.60
CA ALA A 112 8.39 5.15 -10.02
C ALA A 112 9.90 4.84 -10.18
N LEU A 113 10.30 3.56 -10.11
CA LEU A 113 11.68 3.14 -10.31
C LEU A 113 12.13 3.11 -11.78
N ASP A 114 11.19 3.16 -12.73
CA ASP A 114 11.50 3.33 -14.16
C ASP A 114 11.82 4.80 -14.48
N GLU A 115 11.46 5.75 -13.61
CA GLU A 115 11.77 7.18 -13.75
C GLU A 115 13.24 7.50 -13.38
N ALA A 116 13.76 8.62 -13.88
CA ALA A 116 15.14 9.07 -13.63
C ALA A 116 15.31 9.77 -12.27
N LEU A 117 14.89 9.10 -11.18
CA LEU A 117 14.98 9.59 -9.80
C LEU A 117 16.42 9.91 -9.38
N PRO A 118 16.66 10.99 -8.61
CA PRO A 118 17.95 11.24 -7.98
C PRO A 118 18.43 10.05 -7.13
N PRO A 119 19.74 9.78 -7.03
CA PRO A 119 20.25 8.57 -6.36
C PRO A 119 19.77 8.38 -4.92
N ASP A 120 19.66 9.46 -4.15
CA ASP A 120 19.20 9.42 -2.77
C ASP A 120 17.69 9.12 -2.65
N VAL A 121 16.88 9.66 -3.58
CA VAL A 121 15.45 9.35 -3.67
C VAL A 121 15.23 7.90 -4.12
N ARG A 122 15.95 7.49 -5.17
CA ARG A 122 15.88 6.12 -5.71
C ARG A 122 16.18 5.08 -4.63
N ALA A 123 17.21 5.30 -3.81
CA ALA A 123 17.56 4.37 -2.73
C ALA A 123 16.42 4.16 -1.72
N ILE A 124 15.66 5.22 -1.42
CA ILE A 124 14.48 5.14 -0.54
C ILE A 124 13.36 4.35 -1.22
N VAL A 125 13.05 4.66 -2.47
CA VAL A 125 11.99 3.98 -3.24
C VAL A 125 12.32 2.50 -3.44
N GLU A 126 13.57 2.14 -3.72
CA GLU A 126 14.02 0.74 -3.84
C GLU A 126 13.86 -0.02 -2.52
N ARG A 127 14.26 0.59 -1.40
CA ARG A 127 14.10 0.00 -0.06
C ARG A 127 12.63 -0.26 0.26
N GLN A 128 11.75 0.68 -0.05
CA GLN A 128 10.31 0.55 0.15
C GLN A 128 9.71 -0.50 -0.79
N TYR A 129 10.13 -0.55 -2.06
CA TYR A 129 9.70 -1.56 -3.02
C TYR A 129 10.02 -2.99 -2.58
N GLU A 130 11.21 -3.23 -2.02
CA GLU A 130 11.53 -4.53 -1.40
C GLU A 130 10.65 -4.84 -0.18
N GLY A 131 10.20 -3.82 0.55
CA GLY A 131 9.15 -3.95 1.56
C GLY A 131 7.84 -4.46 0.96
N VAL A 132 7.34 -3.79 -0.08
CA VAL A 132 6.09 -4.15 -0.78
C VAL A 132 6.15 -5.58 -1.35
N LYS A 133 7.27 -5.97 -1.98
CA LYS A 133 7.46 -7.35 -2.48
C LYS A 133 7.33 -8.40 -1.38
N ARG A 134 7.97 -8.16 -0.23
CA ARG A 134 7.90 -9.07 0.92
C ARG A 134 6.48 -9.15 1.47
N ASN A 135 5.80 -8.01 1.54
CA ASN A 135 4.42 -7.95 2.02
C ASN A 135 3.46 -8.70 1.10
N HIS A 136 3.51 -8.42 -0.21
CA HIS A 136 2.73 -9.13 -1.22
C HIS A 136 2.94 -10.66 -1.13
N LEU A 137 4.19 -11.11 -1.03
CA LEU A 137 4.49 -12.55 -0.86
C LEU A 137 3.89 -13.13 0.43
N GLN A 138 3.94 -12.38 1.54
CA GLN A 138 3.35 -12.80 2.80
C GLN A 138 1.83 -12.92 2.69
N VAL A 139 1.14 -11.90 2.17
CA VAL A 139 -0.32 -11.90 1.97
C VAL A 139 -0.74 -13.06 1.07
N ARG A 140 -0.04 -13.26 -0.04
CA ARG A 140 -0.27 -14.40 -0.95
C ARG A 140 -0.12 -15.74 -0.24
N THR A 141 0.91 -15.91 0.58
CA THR A 141 1.14 -17.13 1.35
C THR A 141 0.01 -17.39 2.35
N LEU A 142 -0.41 -16.35 3.08
CA LEU A 142 -1.52 -16.44 4.05
C LEU A 142 -2.85 -16.77 3.35
N ARG A 143 -3.11 -16.18 2.16
CA ARG A 143 -4.27 -16.52 1.32
C ARG A 143 -4.25 -18.00 0.93
N ASP A 144 -3.11 -18.50 0.46
CA ASP A 144 -2.96 -19.88 0.02
C ASP A 144 -3.19 -20.87 1.18
N GLN A 145 -2.71 -20.54 2.38
CA GLN A 145 -2.99 -21.29 3.61
C GLN A 145 -4.49 -21.28 3.96
N ALA A 146 -5.13 -20.10 3.93
CA ALA A 146 -6.56 -19.97 4.20
C ALA A 146 -7.42 -20.74 3.17
N ARG A 147 -6.98 -20.80 1.91
CA ARG A 147 -7.63 -21.60 0.86
C ARG A 147 -7.50 -23.10 1.12
N ALA A 148 -6.32 -23.57 1.50
CA ALA A 148 -6.07 -24.99 1.79
C ALA A 148 -6.83 -25.47 3.05
N ALA A 149 -7.03 -24.60 4.04
CA ALA A 149 -7.80 -24.93 5.24
C ALA A 149 -9.33 -24.96 5.02
N ALA A 150 -9.81 -24.44 3.89
CA ALA A 150 -11.23 -24.39 3.54
C ALA A 150 -11.69 -25.56 2.64
N THR A 151 -10.77 -26.44 2.23
CA THR A 151 -11.00 -27.69 1.49
C THR A 151 -11.02 -28.88 2.42
#